data_AF-A0A7X5BDN2-F1
#
_entry.id   AF-A0A7X5BDN2-F1
#
_cell.length_a   1.000
_cell.length_b   1.000
_cell.length_c   1.000
_cell.angle_alpha   90.00
_cell.angle_beta   90.00
_cell.angle_gamma   90.00
#
_symmetry.space_group_name_H-M   'P 1'
#
loop_
_entity.id
_entity.type
_entity.pdbx_description
1 polymer ?
#
loop_
_entity_poly.entity_id
_entity_poly.type
_entity_poly.pdbx_seq_one_letter_code
_entity_poly.pdbx_strand_id
1 'polypeptide(L)'
;MNIQTVAKIHRHVFGELPVGNDRFSDWAYKLEAAIREKNFRYLMMVLGSGKGFNDRSKEVFCDIIGIPRTLSLKGIKAAISSHCLVPVEHIELHESYHSAKRKLDRKFVELTSKFANGDELAAIVDEKISNGYRKVVTENRRTFLANDQNMGWPLQRVQIKEYAIAKLSIIELEDRYHCSLAF
;
A
#
# COMPACT_ATOMS: atom_id res chain seq x y z
N MET A 1 -9.84 19.12 19.89
CA MET A 1 -8.55 19.44 19.26
C MET A 1 -7.52 19.68 20.37
N ASN A 2 -6.49 18.84 20.50
CA ASN A 2 -5.49 19.00 21.56
C ASN A 2 -4.28 19.78 21.04
N ILE A 3 -4.30 21.10 21.25
CA ILE A 3 -3.24 22.03 20.80
C ILE A 3 -1.87 21.64 21.36
N GLN A 4 -1.80 21.02 22.55
CA GLN A 4 -0.54 20.58 23.14
C GLN A 4 0.07 19.40 22.36
N THR A 5 -0.76 18.48 21.86
CA THR A 5 -0.31 17.34 21.04
C THR A 5 0.23 17.82 19.70
N VAL A 6 -0.47 18.74 19.03
CA VAL A 6 0.01 19.36 17.78
C VAL A 6 1.34 20.08 18.00
N ALA A 7 1.47 20.85 19.08
CA ALA A 7 2.70 21.54 19.41
C ALA A 7 3.87 20.57 19.72
N LYS A 8 3.58 19.40 20.31
CA LYS A 8 4.56 18.33 20.54
C LYS A 8 5.03 17.73 19.21
N ILE A 9 4.10 17.40 18.30
CA ILE A 9 4.42 16.91 16.95
C ILE A 9 5.27 17.93 16.19
N HIS A 10 4.84 19.19 16.20
CA HIS A 10 5.54 20.26 15.47
C HIS A 10 6.97 20.45 15.99
N ARG A 11 7.17 20.50 17.32
CA ARG A 11 8.51 20.62 17.93
C ARG A 11 9.39 19.42 17.61
N HIS A 12 8.86 18.21 17.71
CA HIS A 12 9.66 16.98 17.54
C HIS A 12 10.07 16.75 16.09
N VAL A 13 9.20 17.09 15.13
CA VAL A 13 9.45 16.86 13.70
C VAL A 13 10.20 18.03 13.06
N PHE A 14 9.89 19.27 13.45
CA PHE A 14 10.35 20.48 12.76
C PHE A 14 11.20 21.44 13.61
N GLY A 15 11.49 21.12 14.88
CA GLY A 15 12.18 22.02 15.82
C GLY A 15 13.56 22.54 15.41
N GLU A 16 14.16 21.99 14.35
CA GLU A 16 15.45 22.41 13.79
C GLU A 16 15.35 23.08 12.41
N LEU A 17 14.14 23.21 11.84
CA LEU A 17 13.96 23.85 10.53
C LEU A 17 13.84 25.38 10.68
N PRO A 18 14.45 26.17 9.79
CA PRO A 18 14.31 27.63 9.81
C PRO A 18 12.84 28.05 9.65
N VAL A 19 12.44 29.03 10.45
CA VAL A 19 11.07 29.56 10.54
C VAL A 19 10.61 30.08 9.17
N GLY A 20 9.41 29.70 8.72
CA GLY A 20 8.76 30.31 7.55
C GLY A 20 8.27 29.36 6.44
N ASN A 21 8.08 28.06 6.71
CA ASN A 21 7.62 27.11 5.69
C ASN A 21 6.23 26.55 6.06
N ASP A 22 5.19 27.33 5.77
CA ASP A 22 3.78 27.07 6.13
C ASP A 22 3.23 25.71 5.65
N ARG A 23 3.87 25.10 4.65
CA ARG A 23 3.50 23.78 4.11
C ARG A 23 3.61 22.63 5.12
N PHE A 24 4.31 22.83 6.25
CA PHE A 24 4.56 21.76 7.23
C PHE A 24 3.59 21.77 8.43
N SER A 25 2.85 22.87 8.63
CA SER A 25 1.85 22.98 9.70
C SER A 25 0.73 21.95 9.52
N ASP A 26 0.18 21.85 8.30
CA ASP A 26 -0.87 20.90 7.91
C ASP A 26 -0.54 19.44 8.20
N TRP A 27 0.74 19.07 8.10
CA TRP A 27 1.14 17.69 8.33
C TRP A 27 1.04 17.31 9.81
N ALA A 28 1.46 18.20 10.72
CA ALA A 28 1.37 17.94 12.16
C ALA A 28 -0.09 17.81 12.61
N TYR A 29 -0.99 18.63 12.04
CA TYR A 29 -2.43 18.53 12.27
C TYR A 29 -2.99 17.21 11.76
N LYS A 30 -2.61 16.77 10.56
CA LYS A 30 -3.07 15.49 10.01
C LYS A 30 -2.55 14.29 10.80
N LEU A 31 -1.31 14.33 11.30
CA LEU A 31 -0.78 13.28 12.17
C LEU A 31 -1.49 13.28 13.53
N GLU A 32 -1.74 14.44 14.15
CA GLU A 32 -2.54 14.51 15.39
C GLU A 32 -3.93 13.91 15.18
N ALA A 33 -4.60 14.32 14.10
CA ALA A 33 -5.93 13.84 13.77
C ALA A 33 -5.93 12.32 13.59
N ALA A 34 -4.96 11.77 12.85
CA ALA A 34 -4.84 10.33 12.64
C ALA A 34 -4.58 9.55 13.93
N ILE A 35 -3.77 10.09 14.86
CA ILE A 35 -3.57 9.49 16.18
C ILE A 35 -4.87 9.54 16.97
N ARG A 36 -5.51 10.71 17.08
CA ARG A 36 -6.74 10.90 17.87
C ARG A 36 -7.90 10.06 17.34
N GLU A 37 -8.05 9.96 16.03
CA GLU A 37 -9.12 9.24 15.35
C GLU A 37 -8.80 7.75 15.14
N LYS A 38 -7.64 7.28 15.62
CA LYS A 38 -7.19 5.89 15.47
C LYS A 38 -7.20 5.42 14.01
N ASN A 39 -6.85 6.32 13.10
CA ASN A 39 -6.85 6.06 11.67
C ASN A 39 -5.57 5.32 11.26
N PHE A 40 -5.58 3.99 11.45
CA PHE A 40 -4.40 3.15 11.15
C PHE A 40 -3.92 3.29 9.70
N ARG A 41 -4.83 3.53 8.74
CA ARG A 41 -4.49 3.68 7.31
C ARG A 41 -3.60 4.90 7.09
N TYR A 42 -3.99 6.04 7.65
CA TYR A 42 -3.18 7.25 7.57
C TYR A 42 -1.89 7.12 8.39
N LEU A 43 -1.95 6.51 9.57
CA LEU A 43 -0.75 6.26 10.38
C LEU A 43 0.27 5.39 9.63
N MET A 44 -0.17 4.32 8.95
CA MET A 44 0.74 3.50 8.12
C MET A 44 1.29 4.25 6.92
N MET A 45 0.49 5.12 6.29
CA MET A 45 0.97 5.97 5.19
C MET A 45 2.14 6.86 5.65
N VAL A 46 2.05 7.42 6.85
CA VAL A 46 3.03 8.35 7.39
C VAL A 46 4.22 7.64 8.05
N LEU A 47 3.96 6.61 8.85
CA LEU A 47 4.96 5.96 9.72
C LEU A 47 5.56 4.69 9.12
N GLY A 48 4.89 4.10 8.12
CA GLY A 48 5.29 2.84 7.48
C GLY A 48 6.23 3.01 6.28
N SER A 49 6.40 4.23 5.74
CA SER A 49 7.19 4.47 4.53
C SER A 49 8.54 5.14 4.81
N GLY A 50 9.60 4.72 4.10
CA GLY A 50 10.98 5.20 4.27
C GLY A 50 11.29 6.58 3.67
N LYS A 51 10.29 7.37 3.22
CA LYS A 51 10.52 8.66 2.54
C LYS A 51 10.16 9.84 3.44
N GLY A 52 11.19 10.59 3.87
CA GLY A 52 11.09 11.93 4.51
C GLY A 52 10.52 11.95 5.94
N PHE A 53 11.19 12.64 6.88
CA PHE A 53 10.76 12.86 8.29
C PHE A 53 10.42 11.61 9.13
N ASN A 54 10.73 10.41 8.64
CA ASN A 54 10.18 9.14 9.13
C ASN A 54 10.48 8.86 10.60
N ASP A 55 11.73 9.01 11.01
CA ASP A 55 12.13 8.56 12.36
C ASP A 55 11.60 9.50 13.45
N ARG A 56 11.63 10.82 13.22
CA ARG A 56 11.00 11.79 14.15
C ARG A 56 9.49 11.59 14.27
N SER A 57 8.83 11.26 13.17
CA SER A 57 7.38 10.98 13.15
C SER A 57 7.04 9.73 13.96
N LYS A 58 7.86 8.68 13.83
CA LYS A 58 7.75 7.45 14.63
C LYS A 58 8.02 7.68 16.11
N GLU A 59 9.05 8.44 16.43
CA GLU A 59 9.39 8.78 17.81
C GLU A 59 8.26 9.55 18.48
N VAL A 60 7.75 10.60 17.83
CA VAL A 60 6.69 11.41 18.43
C VAL A 60 5.38 10.63 18.54
N PHE A 61 5.09 9.74 17.58
CA PHE A 61 3.98 8.82 17.69
C PHE A 61 4.11 7.94 18.94
N CYS A 62 5.25 7.27 19.13
CA CYS A 62 5.51 6.43 20.32
C CYS A 62 5.38 7.24 21.62
N ASP A 63 5.94 8.45 21.65
CA ASP A 63 5.89 9.36 22.80
C ASP A 63 4.47 9.87 23.11
N ILE A 64 3.58 9.95 22.12
CA ILE A 64 2.19 10.37 22.30
C ILE A 64 1.34 9.23 22.85
N ILE A 65 1.54 8.02 22.33
CA ILE A 65 0.78 6.83 22.77
C ILE A 65 1.39 6.17 24.02
N GLY A 66 2.53 6.67 24.50
CA GLY A 66 3.13 6.26 25.78
C GLY A 66 3.87 4.92 25.73
N ILE A 67 4.50 4.57 24.60
CA ILE A 67 5.27 3.33 24.44
C ILE A 67 6.77 3.60 24.23
N PRO A 68 7.64 2.61 24.44
CA PRO A 68 9.04 2.70 24.05
C PRO A 68 9.19 3.00 22.55
N ARG A 69 10.09 3.93 22.21
CA ARG A 69 10.36 4.31 20.82
C ARG A 69 10.83 3.12 20.00
N THR A 70 10.28 2.96 18.81
CA THR A 70 10.70 1.96 17.84
C THR A 70 10.74 2.57 16.45
N LEU A 71 11.77 2.23 15.68
CA LEU A 71 11.94 2.71 14.30
C LEU A 71 11.69 1.60 13.27
N SER A 72 11.62 0.36 13.73
CA SER A 72 11.37 -0.80 12.88
C SER A 72 9.93 -0.81 12.39
N LEU A 73 9.73 -1.20 11.12
CA LEU A 73 8.38 -1.34 10.55
C LEU A 73 7.52 -2.32 11.37
N LYS A 74 8.11 -3.44 11.82
CA LYS A 74 7.45 -4.42 12.68
C LYS A 74 6.97 -3.80 13.99
N GLY A 75 7.83 -3.03 14.66
CA GLY A 75 7.49 -2.34 15.90
C GLY A 75 6.40 -1.29 15.71
N ILE A 76 6.47 -0.50 14.63
CA ILE A 76 5.46 0.51 14.31
C ILE A 76 4.10 -0.11 14.01
N LYS A 77 4.05 -1.23 13.29
CA LYS A 77 2.80 -1.98 13.06
C LYS A 77 2.18 -2.45 14.37
N ALA A 78 2.99 -2.99 15.29
CA ALA A 78 2.51 -3.42 16.61
C ALA A 78 1.99 -2.24 17.44
N ALA A 79 2.69 -1.09 17.39
CA ALA A 79 2.27 0.13 18.05
C ALA A 79 0.94 0.69 17.51
N ILE A 80 0.78 0.74 16.18
CA ILE A 80 -0.46 1.16 15.52
C ILE A 80 -1.58 0.17 15.81
N SER A 81 -1.30 -1.13 15.78
CA SER A 81 -2.26 -2.19 16.10
C SER A 81 -2.82 -2.02 17.51
N SER A 82 -1.95 -1.84 18.51
CA SER A 82 -2.34 -1.61 19.90
C SER A 82 -3.14 -0.32 20.07
N HIS A 83 -2.66 0.80 19.50
CA HIS A 83 -3.32 2.10 19.63
C HIS A 83 -4.69 2.14 18.95
N CYS A 84 -4.80 1.56 17.76
CA CYS A 84 -6.01 1.59 16.95
C CYS A 84 -6.97 0.44 17.25
N LEU A 85 -6.56 -0.55 18.06
CA LEU A 85 -7.32 -1.77 18.32
C LEU A 85 -7.64 -2.57 17.04
N VAL A 86 -6.66 -2.64 16.13
CA VAL A 86 -6.77 -3.36 14.86
C VAL A 86 -5.71 -4.47 14.81
N PRO A 87 -6.04 -5.71 14.42
CA PRO A 87 -5.06 -6.78 14.28
C PRO A 87 -3.92 -6.41 13.32
N VAL A 88 -2.69 -6.83 13.63
CA VAL A 88 -1.52 -6.57 12.77
C VAL A 88 -1.74 -7.17 11.37
N GLU A 89 -2.40 -8.31 11.30
CA GLU A 89 -2.73 -9.03 10.06
C GLU A 89 -3.60 -8.17 9.14
N HIS A 90 -4.54 -7.40 9.69
CA HIS A 90 -5.37 -6.50 8.90
C HIS A 90 -4.57 -5.29 8.38
N ILE A 91 -3.62 -4.79 9.18
CA ILE A 91 -2.67 -3.75 8.75
C ILE A 91 -1.81 -4.27 7.59
N GLU A 92 -1.27 -5.48 7.71
CA GLU A 92 -0.45 -6.11 6.67
C GLU A 92 -1.23 -6.40 5.39
N LEU A 93 -2.47 -6.84 5.51
CA LEU A 93 -3.35 -7.05 4.37
C LEU A 93 -3.67 -5.74 3.65
N HIS A 94 -3.98 -4.68 4.38
CA HIS A 94 -4.21 -3.34 3.82
C HIS A 94 -2.99 -2.86 3.03
N GLU A 95 -1.78 -2.96 3.60
CA GLU A 95 -0.56 -2.58 2.90
C GLU A 95 -0.30 -3.43 1.66
N SER A 96 -0.51 -4.74 1.75
CA SER A 96 -0.32 -5.67 0.64
C SER A 96 -1.26 -5.34 -0.51
N TYR A 97 -2.55 -5.12 -0.22
CA TYR A 97 -3.56 -4.72 -1.20
C TYR A 97 -3.19 -3.40 -1.90
N HIS A 98 -2.88 -2.34 -1.15
CA HIS A 98 -2.52 -1.05 -1.75
C HIS A 98 -1.17 -1.07 -2.47
N SER A 99 -0.22 -1.88 -2.02
CA SER A 99 1.04 -2.12 -2.73
C SER A 99 0.80 -2.82 -4.06
N ALA A 100 -0.08 -3.83 -4.08
CA ALA A 100 -0.48 -4.51 -5.30
C ALA A 100 -1.19 -3.55 -6.25
N LYS A 101 -2.13 -2.71 -5.77
CA LYS A 101 -2.80 -1.66 -6.58
C LYS A 101 -1.81 -0.73 -7.28
N ARG A 102 -0.86 -0.15 -6.53
CA ARG A 102 0.22 0.68 -7.10
C ARG A 102 1.13 -0.10 -8.06
N LYS A 103 1.29 -1.41 -7.88
CA LYS A 103 2.06 -2.25 -8.79
C LYS A 103 1.30 -2.47 -10.10
N LEU A 104 0.00 -2.75 -10.07
CA LEU A 104 -0.82 -2.84 -11.28
C LEU A 104 -0.81 -1.54 -12.06
N ASP A 105 -1.03 -0.40 -11.40
CA ASP A 105 -1.01 0.91 -12.07
C ASP A 105 0.31 1.15 -12.80
N ARG A 106 1.43 0.84 -12.14
CA ARG A 106 2.77 0.91 -12.77
C ARG A 106 2.91 -0.03 -13.96
N LYS A 107 2.44 -1.28 -13.84
CA LYS A 107 2.52 -2.27 -14.93
C LYS A 107 1.60 -1.92 -16.10
N PHE A 108 0.47 -1.28 -15.83
CA PHE A 108 -0.39 -0.73 -16.86
C PHE A 108 0.31 0.40 -17.63
N VAL A 109 0.90 1.36 -16.93
CA VAL A 109 1.69 2.45 -17.56
C VAL A 109 2.90 1.91 -18.34
N GLU A 110 3.60 0.90 -17.81
CA GLU A 110 4.69 0.23 -18.53
C GLU A 110 4.21 -0.49 -19.80
N LEU A 111 3.01 -1.07 -19.79
CA LEU A 111 2.42 -1.71 -20.96
C LEU A 111 2.03 -0.66 -22.03
N THR A 112 1.30 0.38 -21.65
CA THR A 112 0.81 1.42 -22.57
C THR A 112 1.93 2.29 -23.12
N SER A 113 3.02 2.48 -22.37
CA SER A 113 4.21 3.18 -22.88
C SER A 113 5.06 2.34 -23.85
N LYS A 114 4.89 1.01 -23.89
CA LYS A 114 5.66 0.11 -24.75
C LYS A 114 4.93 -0.32 -26.02
N PHE A 115 3.60 -0.31 -26.03
CA PHE A 115 2.80 -0.77 -27.15
C PHE A 115 1.77 0.28 -27.54
N ALA A 116 1.68 0.60 -28.83
CA ALA A 116 0.68 1.54 -29.36
C ALA A 116 -0.77 1.08 -29.07
N ASN A 117 -0.98 -0.24 -29.01
CA ASN A 117 -2.24 -0.88 -28.63
C ASN A 117 -2.23 -1.42 -27.19
N GLY A 118 -1.46 -0.79 -26.28
CA GLY A 118 -1.31 -1.28 -24.90
C GLY A 118 -2.62 -1.36 -24.12
N ASP A 119 -3.54 -0.42 -24.34
CA ASP A 119 -4.87 -0.44 -23.72
C ASP A 119 -5.70 -1.65 -24.16
N GLU A 120 -5.69 -1.97 -25.45
CA GLU A 120 -6.35 -3.16 -26.00
C GLU A 120 -5.76 -4.45 -25.42
N LEU A 121 -4.43 -4.51 -25.29
CA LEU A 121 -3.75 -5.66 -24.70
C LEU A 121 -4.12 -5.86 -23.23
N ALA A 122 -4.23 -4.78 -22.46
CA ALA A 122 -4.73 -4.82 -21.07
C ALA A 122 -6.18 -5.31 -21.01
N ALA A 123 -7.04 -4.81 -21.91
CA ALA A 123 -8.44 -5.22 -21.99
C ALA A 123 -8.59 -6.71 -22.32
N ILE A 124 -7.79 -7.25 -23.25
CA ILE A 124 -7.78 -8.69 -23.57
C ILE A 124 -7.39 -9.52 -22.34
N VAL A 125 -6.37 -9.09 -21.58
CA VAL A 125 -5.99 -9.78 -20.35
C VAL A 125 -7.14 -9.78 -19.34
N ASP A 126 -7.77 -8.62 -19.14
CA ASP A 126 -8.89 -8.46 -18.21
C ASP A 126 -10.11 -9.31 -18.63
N GLU A 127 -10.38 -9.41 -19.94
CA GLU A 127 -11.42 -10.27 -20.51
C GLU A 127 -11.11 -11.76 -20.25
N LYS A 128 -9.87 -12.20 -20.51
CA LYS A 128 -9.46 -13.59 -20.21
C LYS A 128 -9.60 -13.91 -18.73
N ILE A 129 -9.19 -13.01 -17.85
CA ILE A 129 -9.37 -13.20 -16.40
C ILE A 129 -10.86 -13.28 -16.06
N SER A 130 -11.70 -12.42 -16.63
CA SER A 130 -13.15 -12.46 -16.42
C SER A 130 -13.76 -13.80 -16.89
N ASN A 131 -13.22 -14.38 -17.96
CA ASN A 131 -13.57 -15.69 -18.49
C ASN A 131 -12.98 -16.89 -17.72
N GLY A 132 -12.52 -16.69 -16.48
CA GLY A 132 -12.09 -17.78 -15.59
C GLY A 132 -10.63 -18.18 -15.70
N TYR A 133 -9.79 -17.39 -16.37
CA TYR A 133 -8.35 -17.61 -16.34
C TYR A 133 -7.75 -17.02 -15.05
N ARG A 134 -7.28 -17.87 -14.14
CA ARG A 134 -6.96 -17.50 -12.75
C ARG A 134 -5.49 -17.68 -12.37
N LYS A 135 -4.67 -18.31 -13.21
CA LYS A 135 -3.27 -18.61 -12.88
C LYS A 135 -2.33 -18.35 -14.04
N VAL A 136 -1.08 -18.02 -13.72
CA VAL A 136 0.01 -17.94 -14.70
C VAL A 136 0.85 -19.21 -14.58
N VAL A 137 0.98 -19.94 -15.69
CA VAL A 137 1.77 -21.18 -15.76
C VAL A 137 2.89 -21.03 -16.77
N THR A 138 3.99 -21.77 -16.59
CA THR A 138 5.10 -21.81 -17.55
C THR A 138 5.34 -23.23 -17.98
N GLU A 139 5.17 -23.49 -19.28
CA GLU A 139 5.36 -24.79 -19.90
C GLU A 139 6.24 -24.62 -21.13
N ASN A 140 7.25 -25.49 -21.31
CA ASN A 140 8.15 -25.45 -22.46
C ASN A 140 8.75 -24.05 -22.73
N ARG A 141 9.18 -23.36 -21.65
CA ARG A 141 9.72 -21.98 -21.66
C ARG A 141 8.75 -20.91 -22.16
N ARG A 142 7.47 -21.22 -22.34
CA ARG A 142 6.41 -20.28 -22.69
C ARG A 142 5.53 -20.04 -21.46
N THR A 143 5.16 -18.79 -21.23
CA THR A 143 4.26 -18.42 -20.13
C THR A 143 2.84 -18.26 -20.67
N PHE A 144 1.86 -18.79 -19.95
CA PHE A 144 0.45 -18.76 -20.29
C PHE A 144 -0.36 -18.19 -19.12
N LEU A 145 -1.40 -17.46 -19.45
CA LEU A 145 -2.53 -17.24 -18.56
C LEU A 145 -3.45 -18.44 -18.73
N ALA A 146 -3.75 -19.19 -17.67
CA ALA A 146 -4.47 -20.45 -17.74
C ALA A 146 -5.72 -20.47 -16.83
N ASN A 147 -6.70 -21.27 -17.25
CA ASN A 147 -7.87 -21.62 -16.45
C ASN A 147 -7.73 -23.02 -15.82
N ASP A 148 -8.75 -23.46 -15.08
CA ASP A 148 -8.75 -24.76 -14.40
C ASP A 148 -8.91 -25.95 -15.35
N GLN A 149 -9.33 -25.69 -16.59
CA GLN A 149 -9.44 -26.69 -17.66
C GLN A 149 -8.11 -26.87 -18.44
N ASN A 150 -7.00 -26.32 -17.93
CA ASN A 150 -5.68 -26.31 -18.57
C ASN A 150 -5.65 -25.66 -19.97
N MET A 151 -6.63 -24.82 -20.30
CA MET A 151 -6.56 -23.97 -21.49
C MET A 151 -5.68 -22.75 -21.18
N GLY A 152 -4.59 -22.61 -21.93
CA GLY A 152 -3.63 -21.52 -21.79
C GLY A 152 -3.73 -20.49 -22.91
N TRP A 153 -3.90 -19.22 -22.56
CA TRP A 153 -3.68 -18.09 -23.47
C TRP A 153 -2.22 -17.63 -23.38
N PRO A 154 -1.45 -17.60 -24.48
CA PRO A 154 -0.02 -17.33 -24.43
C PRO A 154 0.29 -15.86 -24.09
N LEU A 155 1.12 -15.65 -23.07
CA LEU A 155 1.63 -14.34 -22.66
C LEU A 155 2.95 -14.07 -23.39
N GLN A 156 2.85 -13.58 -24.63
CA GLN A 156 3.99 -13.50 -25.57
C GLN A 156 5.03 -12.43 -25.22
N ARG A 157 4.66 -11.39 -24.45
CA ARG A 157 5.54 -10.26 -24.11
C ARG A 157 5.65 -10.11 -22.59
N VAL A 158 6.83 -9.68 -22.15
CA VAL A 158 7.13 -9.50 -20.72
C VAL A 158 6.16 -8.54 -20.05
N GLN A 159 5.84 -7.42 -20.70
CA GLN A 159 4.94 -6.41 -20.14
C GLN A 159 3.50 -6.94 -19.98
N ILE A 160 3.00 -7.70 -20.96
CA ILE A 160 1.68 -8.36 -20.88
C ILE A 160 1.67 -9.37 -19.74
N LYS A 161 2.74 -10.17 -19.62
CA LYS A 161 2.92 -11.12 -18.51
C LYS A 161 2.93 -10.43 -17.15
N GLU A 162 3.70 -9.35 -17.00
CA GLU A 162 3.81 -8.63 -15.73
C GLU A 162 2.51 -7.93 -15.35
N TYR A 163 1.77 -7.40 -16.33
CA TYR A 163 0.42 -6.87 -16.12
C TYR A 163 -0.53 -7.97 -15.64
N ALA A 164 -0.58 -9.13 -16.32
CA ALA A 164 -1.43 -10.25 -15.93
C ALA A 164 -1.12 -10.77 -14.51
N ILE A 165 0.16 -10.90 -14.16
CA ILE A 165 0.59 -11.28 -12.80
C ILE A 165 0.14 -10.24 -11.77
N ALA A 166 0.30 -8.95 -12.06
CA ALA A 166 -0.12 -7.88 -11.15
C ALA A 166 -1.64 -7.86 -10.96
N LYS A 167 -2.40 -8.09 -12.04
CA LYS A 167 -3.88 -8.13 -12.02
C LYS A 167 -4.39 -9.29 -11.18
N LEU A 168 -3.88 -10.50 -11.39
CA LEU A 168 -4.27 -11.68 -10.60
C LEU A 168 -3.92 -11.51 -9.11
N SER A 169 -2.73 -10.95 -8.81
CA SER A 169 -2.32 -10.68 -7.44
C SER A 169 -3.25 -9.69 -6.73
N ILE A 170 -3.78 -8.69 -7.43
CA ILE A 170 -4.77 -7.78 -6.84
C ILE A 170 -6.08 -8.49 -6.59
N ILE A 171 -6.59 -9.26 -7.54
CA ILE A 171 -7.88 -9.96 -7.38
C ILE A 171 -7.84 -10.85 -6.14
N GLU A 172 -6.78 -11.64 -5.98
CA GLU A 172 -6.60 -12.50 -4.79
C GLU A 172 -6.57 -11.69 -3.49
N LEU A 173 -5.87 -10.55 -3.47
CA LEU A 173 -5.78 -9.69 -2.30
C LEU A 173 -7.08 -8.92 -2.04
N GLU A 174 -7.81 -8.55 -3.08
CA GLU A 174 -9.07 -7.82 -3.02
C GLU A 174 -10.16 -8.65 -2.36
N ASP A 175 -10.29 -9.92 -2.77
CA ASP A 175 -11.21 -10.88 -2.18
C ASP A 175 -10.95 -11.04 -0.67
N ARG A 176 -9.67 -11.14 -0.28
CA ARG A 176 -9.27 -11.24 1.12
C ARG A 176 -9.51 -9.94 1.89
N TYR A 177 -9.23 -8.79 1.26
CA TYR A 177 -9.31 -7.48 1.89
C TYR A 177 -10.77 -7.08 2.17
N HIS A 178 -11.68 -7.26 1.22
CA HIS A 178 -13.10 -6.96 1.42
C HIS A 178 -13.75 -7.89 2.45
N CYS A 179 -13.39 -9.18 2.47
CA CYS A 179 -13.84 -10.10 3.52
C CYS A 179 -13.36 -9.67 4.92
N SER A 180 -12.18 -9.04 5.03
CA SER A 180 -11.62 -8.59 6.31
C SER A 180 -12.27 -7.32 6.88
N LEU A 181 -12.94 -6.52 6.03
CA LEU A 181 -13.62 -5.27 6.41
C LEU A 181 -15.07 -5.47 6.87
N ALA A 182 -15.60 -6.70 6.75
CA ALA A 182 -16.95 -7.06 7.16
C ALA A 182 -17.09 -7.39 8.66
N PHE A 183 -16.02 -7.18 9.44
CA PHE A 183 -15.93 -7.37 10.89
C PHE A 183 -15.52 -6.06 11.57
#